data_AF-A0A5J9VL65-F1
#
_entry.id   AF-A0A5J9VL65-F1
#
_cell.length_a   1.000
_cell.length_b   1.000
_cell.length_c   1.000
_cell.angle_alpha   90.00
_cell.angle_beta   90.00
_cell.angle_gamma   90.00
#
_symmetry.space_group_name_H-M   'P 1'
#
loop_
_entity.id
_entity.type
_entity.pdbx_description
1 polymer ?
#
loop_
_entity_poly.entity_id
_entity_poly.type
_entity_poly.pdbx_seq_one_letter_code
_entity_poly.pdbx_strand_id
1 'polypeptide(L)'
;MPMPMPATLPLPAAGIVAASPPTPVAATGAATYHRFRTIRLAATTASSSPSTSTSAVSSTPSSVRHSSKQLAGRAGISSKPSKPRVFFLDVNPLCFRGSQRSLSAFARWLALFFSHVSLRDPVIAVLDGEGGNEYRRRLLPSYKAHRTRGVGSGADSRVVDVLLGCNVPVVRVDGYEADDVVATLTEQVLQKGYRVVIASPDKDFKQLISDDVQLVMPIPEIGRWSFYTLRHYIAQYKCDPTADLSLRCFIGDEADGVPGIQHLVPGFGRKTAVKLLQKHGSLENLLNTAAVRTVGKDYAQDALTKHADYLRKNYAVLSLKRDVNVQLDDRWLSTRNTCNDTSVLSDFILMFYLTSSLNLRKAEAK
;
A
#
# COMPACT_ATOMS: atom_id res chain seq x y z
N MET A 1 -2.67 -70.41 0.11
CA MET A 1 -3.48 -69.19 -0.12
C MET A 1 -2.88 -68.05 0.71
N PRO A 2 -1.99 -67.22 0.15
CA PRO A 2 -1.54 -66.00 0.81
C PRO A 2 -2.40 -64.79 0.36
N MET A 3 -2.72 -63.92 1.31
CA MET A 3 -3.53 -62.71 1.13
C MET A 3 -2.79 -61.63 0.32
N PRO A 4 -3.49 -60.78 -0.46
CA PRO A 4 -2.85 -59.70 -1.21
C PRO A 4 -2.62 -58.46 -0.33
N MET A 5 -1.47 -57.82 -0.52
CA MET A 5 -1.09 -56.51 0.06
C MET A 5 -1.84 -55.35 -0.64
N PRO A 6 -2.14 -54.24 0.06
CA PRO A 6 -2.81 -53.11 -0.54
C PRO A 6 -1.85 -52.26 -1.40
N ALA A 7 -2.34 -51.83 -2.56
CA ALA A 7 -1.62 -50.99 -3.50
C ALA A 7 -1.56 -49.53 -3.02
N THR A 8 -0.35 -48.97 -3.00
CA THR A 8 -0.07 -47.55 -2.70
C THR A 8 -0.36 -46.70 -3.93
N LEU A 9 -1.27 -45.73 -3.84
CA LEU A 9 -1.50 -44.72 -4.88
C LEU A 9 -0.50 -43.56 -4.71
N PRO A 10 0.09 -43.01 -5.79
CA PRO A 10 0.99 -41.87 -5.72
C PRO A 10 0.21 -40.54 -5.58
N LEU A 11 0.73 -39.63 -4.75
CA LEU A 11 0.28 -38.23 -4.63
C LEU A 11 0.77 -37.39 -5.82
N PRO A 12 0.02 -36.35 -6.25
CA PRO A 12 0.42 -35.51 -7.37
C PRO A 12 1.51 -34.51 -6.97
N ALA A 13 2.46 -34.30 -7.87
CA ALA A 13 3.60 -33.39 -7.72
C ALA A 13 3.18 -31.91 -7.72
N ALA A 14 3.78 -31.12 -6.83
CA ALA A 14 3.70 -29.66 -6.83
C ALA A 14 4.54 -29.09 -7.98
N GLY A 15 3.90 -28.39 -8.93
CA GLY A 15 4.57 -27.74 -10.05
C GLY A 15 5.13 -26.37 -9.68
N ILE A 16 6.46 -26.24 -9.68
CA ILE A 16 7.17 -24.96 -9.78
C ILE A 16 7.28 -24.65 -11.27
N VAL A 17 6.70 -23.54 -11.74
CA VAL A 17 6.79 -23.12 -13.13
C VAL A 17 7.97 -22.17 -13.31
N ALA A 18 9.02 -22.65 -13.96
CA ALA A 18 10.12 -21.82 -14.46
C ALA A 18 9.71 -21.18 -15.80
N ALA A 19 9.89 -19.87 -15.94
CA ALA A 19 9.58 -19.13 -17.15
C ALA A 19 10.56 -19.44 -18.30
N SER A 20 10.05 -19.60 -19.52
CA SER A 20 10.83 -19.75 -20.75
C SER A 20 11.24 -18.38 -21.34
N PRO A 21 12.34 -18.29 -22.10
CA PRO A 21 12.88 -17.02 -22.59
C PRO A 21 12.01 -16.39 -23.69
N PRO A 22 11.98 -15.05 -23.81
CA PRO A 22 11.08 -14.37 -24.74
C PRO A 22 11.63 -14.32 -26.17
N THR A 23 10.77 -14.63 -27.14
CA THR A 23 10.92 -14.23 -28.54
C THR A 23 10.47 -12.78 -28.74
N PRO A 24 11.13 -11.99 -29.60
CA PRO A 24 10.83 -10.57 -29.76
C PRO A 24 9.60 -10.37 -30.66
N VAL A 25 8.59 -9.66 -30.18
CA VAL A 25 7.50 -9.12 -31.00
C VAL A 25 7.52 -7.60 -30.87
N ALA A 26 7.74 -6.93 -32.00
CA ALA A 26 7.60 -5.49 -32.11
C ALA A 26 6.13 -5.09 -32.00
N ALA A 27 5.81 -4.13 -31.12
CA ALA A 27 4.51 -3.50 -31.09
C ALA A 27 4.63 -2.02 -30.72
N THR A 28 4.49 -1.19 -31.74
CA THR A 28 4.07 0.20 -31.68
C THR A 28 2.72 0.32 -30.95
N GLY A 29 2.67 1.08 -29.85
CA GLY A 29 1.44 1.38 -29.13
C GLY A 29 1.61 2.58 -28.21
N ALA A 30 0.95 3.69 -28.57
CA ALA A 30 0.99 4.94 -27.82
C ALA A 30 0.34 4.79 -26.43
N ALA A 31 1.10 5.08 -25.38
CA ALA A 31 0.62 5.13 -24.00
C ALA A 31 -0.36 6.31 -23.83
N THR A 32 -1.64 5.99 -23.59
CA THR A 32 -2.65 7.00 -23.27
C THR A 32 -2.65 7.23 -21.76
N TYR A 33 -2.04 8.32 -21.31
CA TYR A 33 -2.10 8.76 -19.91
C TYR A 33 -3.53 9.16 -19.54
N HIS A 34 -4.15 8.48 -18.59
CA HIS A 34 -5.39 8.93 -17.99
C HIS A 34 -5.13 10.21 -17.17
N ARG A 35 -5.64 11.35 -17.65
CA ARG A 35 -5.70 12.61 -16.91
C ARG A 35 -6.63 12.46 -15.70
N PHE A 36 -6.07 12.50 -14.50
CA PHE A 36 -6.84 12.64 -13.27
C PHE A 36 -7.50 14.03 -13.22
N ARG A 37 -8.79 14.08 -12.89
CA ARG A 37 -9.55 15.32 -12.73
C ARG A 37 -9.01 16.10 -11.53
N THR A 38 -8.58 17.33 -11.78
CA THR A 38 -8.21 18.30 -10.74
C THR A 38 -9.47 18.78 -10.02
N ILE A 39 -9.56 18.57 -8.71
CA ILE A 39 -10.65 19.12 -7.89
C ILE A 39 -10.28 20.55 -7.50
N ARG A 40 -11.05 21.55 -7.97
CA ARG A 40 -11.03 22.92 -7.44
C ARG A 40 -11.86 22.95 -6.16
N LEU A 41 -11.23 23.25 -5.02
CA LEU A 41 -11.92 23.58 -3.77
C LEU A 41 -12.43 25.02 -3.86
N ALA A 42 -13.76 25.21 -3.90
CA ALA A 42 -14.39 26.51 -3.72
C ALA A 42 -14.55 26.80 -2.23
N ALA A 43 -14.02 27.92 -1.76
CA ALA A 43 -14.21 28.41 -0.40
C ALA A 43 -15.53 29.19 -0.32
N THR A 44 -16.49 28.71 0.46
CA THR A 44 -17.67 29.48 0.86
C THR A 44 -17.37 30.24 2.15
N THR A 45 -17.27 31.56 2.03
CA THR A 45 -17.25 32.50 3.15
C THR A 45 -18.66 32.68 3.69
N ALA A 46 -18.90 32.35 4.96
CA ALA A 46 -20.12 32.70 5.68
C ALA A 46 -19.87 33.97 6.49
N SER A 47 -20.61 35.04 6.19
CA SER A 47 -20.66 36.27 6.99
C SER A 47 -21.98 36.33 7.76
N SER A 48 -21.88 36.41 9.07
CA SER A 48 -22.94 36.67 10.04
C SER A 48 -23.29 38.15 10.12
N SER A 49 -24.57 38.49 10.31
CA SER A 49 -25.06 39.52 11.27
C SER A 49 -26.61 39.62 11.31
N PRO A 50 -27.21 40.19 12.38
CA PRO A 50 -28.56 39.89 12.86
C PRO A 50 -29.54 41.09 12.80
N SER A 51 -30.84 40.84 13.02
CA SER A 51 -31.78 41.87 13.54
C SER A 51 -33.12 41.31 14.04
N THR A 52 -33.61 41.98 15.09
CA THR A 52 -34.73 41.74 16.01
C THR A 52 -36.04 42.45 15.58
N SER A 53 -37.20 42.00 16.07
CA SER A 53 -38.47 42.75 16.46
C SER A 53 -39.72 41.85 16.26
N THR A 54 -40.43 41.38 17.29
CA THR A 54 -41.45 41.94 18.23
C THR A 54 -42.92 41.98 17.74
N SER A 55 -43.80 41.33 18.53
CA SER A 55 -45.23 41.62 18.84
C SER A 55 -46.32 41.24 17.80
N ALA A 56 -47.57 40.83 18.11
CA ALA A 56 -48.30 40.43 19.32
C ALA A 56 -49.75 39.93 18.95
N VAL A 57 -50.22 38.89 19.67
CA VAL A 57 -51.57 38.68 20.30
C VAL A 57 -52.88 38.33 19.52
N SER A 58 -53.60 37.37 20.16
CA SER A 58 -55.06 37.00 20.19
C SER A 58 -55.51 35.81 19.32
N SER A 59 -56.36 34.84 19.71
CA SER A 59 -56.97 34.44 21.00
C SER A 59 -57.72 33.09 20.85
N THR A 60 -57.41 32.09 21.72
CA THR A 60 -58.27 31.05 22.37
C THR A 60 -59.11 30.04 21.53
N PRO A 61 -59.73 28.98 22.12
CA PRO A 61 -59.10 27.64 22.19
C PRO A 61 -60.01 26.48 21.69
N SER A 62 -59.45 25.33 21.28
CA SER A 62 -60.22 24.07 21.32
C SER A 62 -59.37 22.80 21.21
N SER A 63 -59.58 21.94 22.20
CA SER A 63 -59.69 20.48 22.17
C SER A 63 -58.52 19.62 21.64
N VAL A 64 -57.92 18.93 22.61
CA VAL A 64 -57.04 17.78 22.48
C VAL A 64 -57.72 16.63 21.74
N ARG A 65 -57.11 16.15 20.64
CA ARG A 65 -57.23 14.76 20.18
C ARG A 65 -55.90 14.29 19.57
N HIS A 66 -55.32 13.28 20.20
CA HIS A 66 -54.22 12.49 19.66
C HIS A 66 -54.66 11.82 18.35
N SER A 67 -53.88 11.99 17.29
CA SER A 67 -53.94 11.12 16.11
C SER A 67 -52.54 10.98 15.54
N SER A 68 -52.04 9.76 15.69
CA SER A 68 -50.83 9.17 15.13
C SER A 68 -50.75 9.44 13.62
N LYS A 69 -49.85 10.34 13.22
CA LYS A 69 -49.45 10.46 11.81
C LYS A 69 -48.25 9.55 11.55
N GLN A 70 -48.53 8.49 10.79
CA GLN A 70 -47.54 7.71 10.04
C GLN A 70 -46.55 8.66 9.34
N LEU A 71 -45.27 8.52 9.64
CA LEU A 71 -44.21 9.07 8.80
C LEU A 71 -44.15 8.25 7.51
N ALA A 72 -44.61 8.87 6.43
CA ALA A 72 -44.42 8.38 5.07
C ALA A 72 -42.91 8.23 4.78
N GLY A 73 -42.55 7.07 4.24
CA GLY A 73 -41.19 6.65 3.95
C GLY A 73 -40.46 7.60 3.01
N ARG A 74 -39.26 8.00 3.43
CA ARG A 74 -38.27 8.64 2.56
C ARG A 74 -37.70 7.54 1.66
N ALA A 75 -38.17 7.52 0.40
CA ALA A 75 -37.73 6.59 -0.62
C ALA A 75 -36.19 6.54 -0.70
N GLY A 76 -35.67 5.31 -0.75
CA GLY A 76 -34.26 4.99 -0.60
C GLY A 76 -33.37 5.69 -1.61
N ILE A 77 -32.27 6.26 -1.10
CA ILE A 77 -31.07 6.48 -1.89
C ILE A 77 -30.60 5.07 -2.29
N SER A 78 -30.86 4.68 -3.53
CA SER A 78 -30.29 3.48 -4.14
C SER A 78 -28.76 3.60 -4.06
N SER A 79 -28.14 3.00 -3.05
CA SER A 79 -26.69 2.89 -2.99
C SER A 79 -26.26 2.07 -4.20
N LYS A 80 -25.42 2.64 -5.07
CA LYS A 80 -24.74 1.85 -6.10
C LYS A 80 -24.09 0.65 -5.42
N PRO A 81 -24.17 -0.57 -5.99
CA PRO A 81 -23.48 -1.71 -5.42
C PRO A 81 -22.01 -1.37 -5.27
N SER A 82 -21.48 -1.52 -4.05
CA SER A 82 -20.06 -1.29 -3.76
C SER A 82 -19.25 -2.24 -4.62
N LYS A 83 -18.26 -1.72 -5.36
CA LYS A 83 -17.29 -2.55 -6.07
C LYS A 83 -16.68 -3.58 -5.09
N PRO A 84 -16.51 -4.85 -5.51
CA PRO A 84 -15.79 -5.84 -4.70
C PRO A 84 -14.35 -5.37 -4.48
N ARG A 85 -13.71 -5.83 -3.40
CA ARG A 85 -12.33 -5.47 -3.07
C ARG A 85 -11.41 -6.68 -3.08
N VAL A 86 -10.14 -6.42 -3.32
CA VAL A 86 -9.04 -7.39 -3.27
C VAL A 86 -7.95 -6.82 -2.38
N PHE A 87 -7.35 -7.67 -1.56
CA PHE A 87 -6.24 -7.30 -0.71
C PHE A 87 -4.90 -7.73 -1.31
N PHE A 88 -3.92 -6.83 -1.29
CA PHE A 88 -2.51 -7.20 -1.42
C PHE A 88 -1.87 -7.20 -0.04
N LEU A 89 -1.20 -8.28 0.33
CA LEU A 89 -0.45 -8.39 1.58
C LEU A 89 1.04 -8.28 1.27
N ASP A 90 1.65 -7.18 1.69
CA ASP A 90 3.10 -6.99 1.63
C ASP A 90 3.76 -7.72 2.79
N VAL A 91 4.38 -8.87 2.49
CA VAL A 91 4.78 -9.85 3.50
C VAL A 91 6.07 -9.46 4.22
N ASN A 92 7.02 -8.90 3.48
CA ASN A 92 8.38 -8.65 3.93
C ASN A 92 8.44 -7.81 5.23
N PRO A 93 7.79 -6.64 5.32
CA PRO A 93 7.86 -5.83 6.54
C PRO A 93 7.12 -6.46 7.74
N LEU A 94 6.15 -7.34 7.50
CA LEU A 94 5.40 -8.03 8.58
C LEU A 94 6.23 -9.10 9.27
N CYS A 95 7.34 -9.53 8.65
CA CYS A 95 8.29 -10.48 9.21
C CYS A 95 9.27 -9.86 10.21
N PHE A 96 9.10 -8.59 10.60
CA PHE A 96 9.99 -7.88 11.50
C PHE A 96 9.28 -7.29 12.71
N ARG A 97 10.02 -7.19 13.82
CA ARG A 97 9.66 -6.42 15.01
C ARG A 97 10.80 -5.43 15.27
N GLY A 98 10.58 -4.16 14.90
CA GLY A 98 11.69 -3.21 14.80
C GLY A 98 12.68 -3.67 13.74
N SER A 99 13.96 -3.76 14.09
CA SER A 99 15.02 -4.23 13.18
C SER A 99 15.23 -5.76 13.19
N GLN A 100 14.55 -6.50 14.07
CA GLN A 100 14.77 -7.93 14.23
C GLN A 100 13.71 -8.75 13.48
N ARG A 101 14.16 -9.76 12.73
CA ARG A 101 13.25 -10.71 12.07
C ARG A 101 12.50 -11.53 13.12
N SER A 102 11.20 -11.64 12.97
CA SER A 102 10.30 -12.33 13.90
C SER A 102 9.13 -12.97 13.15
N LEU A 103 9.20 -14.28 12.95
CA LEU A 103 8.11 -15.04 12.34
C LEU A 103 6.87 -15.13 13.24
N SER A 104 7.05 -15.05 14.57
CA SER A 104 5.92 -14.96 15.49
C SER A 104 5.19 -13.61 15.38
N ALA A 105 5.91 -12.52 15.04
CA ALA A 105 5.27 -11.25 14.69
C ALA A 105 4.46 -11.37 13.41
N PHE A 106 5.02 -12.00 12.36
CA PHE A 106 4.30 -12.30 11.12
C PHE A 106 3.00 -13.10 11.38
N ALA A 107 3.11 -14.21 12.13
CA ALA A 107 1.97 -15.06 12.47
C ALA A 107 0.85 -14.27 13.16
N ARG A 108 1.22 -13.40 14.11
CA ARG A 108 0.27 -12.54 14.82
C ARG A 108 -0.41 -11.53 13.90
N TRP A 109 0.36 -10.84 13.05
CA TRP A 109 -0.21 -9.88 12.11
C TRP A 109 -1.14 -10.52 11.10
N LEU A 110 -0.76 -11.70 10.59
CA LEU A 110 -1.58 -12.49 9.68
C LEU A 110 -2.89 -12.95 10.34
N ALA A 111 -2.84 -13.45 11.57
CA ALA A 111 -4.03 -13.83 12.33
C ALA A 111 -4.98 -12.64 12.54
N LEU A 112 -4.46 -11.49 12.98
CA LEU A 112 -5.25 -10.26 13.16
C LEU A 112 -5.81 -9.75 11.83
N PHE A 113 -5.08 -9.92 10.73
CA PHE A 113 -5.52 -9.53 9.41
C PHE A 113 -6.72 -10.37 8.96
N PHE A 114 -6.66 -11.69 9.08
CA PHE A 114 -7.78 -12.56 8.71
C PHE A 114 -8.98 -12.45 9.66
N SER A 115 -8.77 -12.15 10.94
CA SER A 115 -9.88 -12.04 11.90
C SER A 115 -10.60 -10.69 11.89
N HIS A 116 -9.92 -9.61 11.49
CA HIS A 116 -10.46 -8.24 11.63
C HIS A 116 -10.49 -7.41 10.36
N VAL A 117 -9.76 -7.81 9.31
CA VAL A 117 -9.62 -7.02 8.09
C VAL A 117 -10.20 -7.74 6.88
N SER A 118 -9.69 -8.93 6.58
CA SER A 118 -10.08 -9.72 5.40
C SER A 118 -10.66 -11.06 5.83
N LEU A 119 -11.97 -11.05 6.11
CA LEU A 119 -12.68 -12.24 6.59
C LEU A 119 -12.76 -13.32 5.51
N ARG A 120 -13.16 -12.94 4.29
CA ARG A 120 -13.29 -13.84 3.13
C ARG A 120 -12.92 -13.17 1.81
N ASP A 121 -12.62 -11.88 1.85
CA ASP A 121 -12.19 -11.15 0.66
C ASP A 121 -10.94 -11.82 0.05
N PRO A 122 -10.74 -11.73 -1.28
CA PRO A 122 -9.55 -12.25 -1.93
C PRO A 122 -8.29 -11.56 -1.39
N VAL A 123 -7.23 -12.34 -1.15
CA VAL A 123 -5.94 -11.86 -0.65
C VAL A 123 -4.84 -12.40 -1.56
N ILE A 124 -3.92 -11.56 -1.97
CA ILE A 124 -2.72 -11.93 -2.73
C ILE A 124 -1.51 -11.49 -1.91
N ALA A 125 -0.68 -12.44 -1.51
CA ALA A 125 0.56 -12.15 -0.79
C ALA A 125 1.69 -11.90 -1.79
N VAL A 126 2.47 -10.85 -1.56
CA VAL A 126 3.57 -10.45 -2.43
C VAL A 126 4.86 -10.35 -1.61
N LEU A 127 5.94 -10.92 -2.14
CA LEU A 127 7.27 -10.93 -1.53
C LEU A 127 8.30 -10.30 -2.44
N ASP A 128 9.38 -9.78 -1.84
CA ASP A 128 10.53 -9.28 -2.59
C ASP A 128 11.15 -10.41 -3.44
N GLY A 129 11.40 -10.09 -4.71
CA GLY A 129 12.21 -10.90 -5.60
C GLY A 129 13.66 -10.97 -5.18
N GLU A 130 14.36 -12.01 -5.63
CA GLU A 130 15.83 -12.01 -5.50
C GLU A 130 16.42 -10.81 -6.25
N GLY A 131 17.35 -10.09 -5.63
CA GLY A 131 17.96 -8.90 -6.24
C GLY A 131 17.00 -7.72 -6.44
N GLY A 132 15.84 -7.68 -5.79
CA GLY A 132 14.80 -6.66 -6.03
C GLY A 132 15.30 -5.20 -5.97
N ASN A 133 16.19 -4.88 -5.04
CA ASN A 133 16.73 -3.54 -4.87
C ASN A 133 17.97 -3.22 -5.74
N GLU A 134 18.43 -4.15 -6.58
CA GLU A 134 19.66 -3.96 -7.37
C GLU A 134 19.54 -2.82 -8.37
N TYR A 135 18.38 -2.68 -9.03
CA TYR A 135 18.13 -1.56 -9.93
C TYR A 135 18.30 -0.22 -9.22
N ARG A 136 17.65 -0.06 -8.07
CA ARG A 136 17.71 1.17 -7.26
C ARG A 136 19.12 1.41 -6.70
N ARG A 137 19.83 0.36 -6.29
CA ARG A 137 21.24 0.46 -5.82
C ARG A 137 22.21 0.84 -6.94
N ARG A 138 21.97 0.43 -8.19
CA ARG A 138 22.76 0.90 -9.35
C ARG A 138 22.59 2.40 -9.58
N LEU A 139 21.38 2.93 -9.40
CA LEU A 139 21.12 4.37 -9.49
C LEU A 139 21.68 5.13 -8.29
N LEU A 140 21.50 4.58 -7.09
CA LEU A 140 21.88 5.18 -5.82
C LEU A 140 22.44 4.13 -4.86
N PRO A 141 23.76 3.99 -4.73
CA PRO A 141 24.39 2.97 -3.89
C PRO A 141 23.98 3.01 -2.40
N SER A 142 23.57 4.17 -1.88
CA SER A 142 23.09 4.30 -0.49
C SER A 142 21.70 3.71 -0.25
N TYR A 143 20.95 3.39 -1.32
CA TYR A 143 19.58 2.90 -1.22
C TYR A 143 19.49 1.61 -0.40
N LYS A 144 18.77 1.68 0.73
CA LYS A 144 18.58 0.59 1.72
C LYS A 144 19.90 -0.06 2.17
N ALA A 145 21.05 0.62 2.03
CA ALA A 145 22.37 0.05 2.30
C ALA A 145 22.61 -0.27 3.78
N HIS A 146 21.97 0.49 4.67
CA HIS A 146 22.03 0.29 6.12
C HIS A 146 21.12 -0.85 6.61
N ARG A 147 20.17 -1.32 5.78
CA ARG A 147 19.34 -2.47 6.12
C ARG A 147 20.28 -3.67 6.06
N THR A 148 20.63 -4.21 7.23
CA THR A 148 21.53 -5.36 7.35
C THR A 148 21.06 -6.42 6.36
N ARG A 149 21.95 -6.91 5.49
CA ARG A 149 21.69 -8.12 4.70
C ARG A 149 21.49 -9.25 5.71
N GLY A 150 20.25 -9.45 6.16
CA GLY A 150 19.95 -10.55 7.06
C GLY A 150 20.46 -11.82 6.41
N VAL A 151 21.20 -12.64 7.15
CA VAL A 151 21.45 -14.02 6.76
C VAL A 151 20.06 -14.63 6.48
N GLY A 152 19.76 -14.92 5.20
CA GLY A 152 18.41 -15.25 4.74
C GLY A 152 17.62 -14.09 4.11
N SER A 153 18.23 -13.35 3.17
CA SER A 153 17.55 -12.32 2.35
C SER A 153 16.36 -12.85 1.52
N GLY A 154 16.17 -14.17 1.47
CA GLY A 154 14.99 -14.79 0.87
C GLY A 154 13.77 -14.79 1.80
N ALA A 155 12.60 -14.90 1.19
CA ALA A 155 11.39 -15.34 1.88
C ALA A 155 11.70 -16.61 2.70
N ASP A 156 11.34 -16.61 3.99
CA ASP A 156 11.44 -17.85 4.78
C ASP A 156 10.44 -18.84 4.19
N SER A 157 10.86 -20.06 3.84
CA SER A 157 9.96 -21.04 3.24
C SER A 157 8.72 -21.27 4.11
N ARG A 158 8.87 -21.22 5.44
CA ARG A 158 7.77 -21.36 6.40
C ARG A 158 6.70 -20.28 6.27
N VAL A 159 7.09 -19.07 5.88
CA VAL A 159 6.14 -17.96 5.62
C VAL A 159 5.31 -18.27 4.38
N VAL A 160 5.96 -18.78 3.33
CA VAL A 160 5.27 -19.20 2.10
C VAL A 160 4.34 -20.37 2.38
N ASP A 161 4.81 -21.39 3.10
CA ASP A 161 4.03 -22.58 3.44
C ASP A 161 2.76 -22.23 4.21
N VAL A 162 2.84 -21.30 5.17
CA VAL A 162 1.68 -20.82 5.94
C VAL A 162 0.69 -20.07 5.07
N LEU A 163 1.17 -19.19 4.18
CA LEU A 163 0.29 -18.44 3.27
C LEU A 163 -0.46 -19.38 2.33
N LEU A 164 0.27 -20.35 1.73
CA LEU A 164 -0.32 -21.37 0.87
C LEU A 164 -1.31 -22.27 1.65
N GLY A 165 -0.97 -22.67 2.87
CA GLY A 165 -1.87 -23.43 3.74
C GLY A 165 -3.17 -22.68 4.08
N CYS A 166 -3.10 -21.34 4.18
CA CYS A 166 -4.26 -20.46 4.33
C CYS A 166 -4.96 -20.15 2.99
N ASN A 167 -4.63 -20.87 1.91
CA ASN A 167 -5.16 -20.65 0.56
C ASN A 167 -4.93 -19.21 0.04
N VAL A 168 -3.79 -18.60 0.37
CA VAL A 168 -3.38 -17.29 -0.15
C VAL A 168 -2.37 -17.50 -1.28
N PRO A 169 -2.66 -17.06 -2.52
CA PRO A 169 -1.66 -17.07 -3.59
C PRO A 169 -0.47 -16.18 -3.23
N VAL A 170 0.71 -16.67 -3.56
CA VAL A 170 1.99 -16.03 -3.25
C VAL A 170 2.69 -15.64 -4.55
N VAL A 171 2.98 -14.35 -4.72
CA VAL A 171 3.64 -13.80 -5.91
C VAL A 171 5.03 -13.29 -5.53
N ARG A 172 6.03 -13.68 -6.32
CA ARG A 172 7.41 -13.22 -6.22
C ARG A 172 7.99 -13.11 -7.63
N VAL A 173 8.64 -11.98 -7.93
CA VAL A 173 9.24 -11.73 -9.25
C VAL A 173 10.67 -11.26 -9.05
N ASP A 174 11.64 -12.07 -9.47
CA ASP A 174 13.05 -11.73 -9.30
C ASP A 174 13.44 -10.45 -10.05
N GLY A 175 14.36 -9.69 -9.48
CA GLY A 175 14.78 -8.38 -9.94
C GLY A 175 13.86 -7.23 -9.55
N TYR A 176 12.74 -7.50 -8.86
CA TYR A 176 11.78 -6.49 -8.40
C TYR A 176 11.48 -6.61 -6.90
N GLU A 177 11.21 -5.47 -6.26
CA GLU A 177 10.70 -5.41 -4.89
C GLU A 177 9.18 -5.68 -4.88
N ALA A 178 8.65 -6.09 -3.72
CA ALA A 178 7.24 -6.41 -3.58
C ALA A 178 6.32 -5.22 -3.92
N ASP A 179 6.78 -4.01 -3.63
CA ASP A 179 6.07 -2.77 -3.88
C ASP A 179 5.83 -2.50 -5.37
N ASP A 180 6.80 -2.78 -6.23
CA ASP A 180 6.72 -2.69 -7.69
C ASP A 180 5.72 -3.71 -8.27
N VAL A 181 5.75 -4.94 -7.73
CA VAL A 181 4.82 -6.01 -8.13
C VAL A 181 3.39 -5.64 -7.72
N VAL A 182 3.19 -5.17 -6.48
CA VAL A 182 1.88 -4.71 -6.00
C VAL A 182 1.38 -3.52 -6.80
N ALA A 183 2.25 -2.56 -7.13
CA ALA A 183 1.86 -1.40 -7.94
C ALA A 183 1.38 -1.80 -9.35
N THR A 184 2.08 -2.76 -9.98
CA THR A 184 1.68 -3.32 -11.28
C THR A 184 0.36 -4.08 -11.20
N LEU A 185 0.22 -4.99 -10.23
CA LEU A 185 -1.01 -5.78 -10.07
C LEU A 185 -2.22 -4.92 -9.64
N THR A 186 -1.98 -3.84 -8.90
CA THR A 186 -3.02 -2.87 -8.52
C THR A 186 -3.71 -2.31 -9.76
N GLU A 187 -2.97 -1.91 -10.80
CA GLU A 187 -3.55 -1.40 -12.05
C GLU A 187 -4.39 -2.46 -12.75
N GLN A 188 -3.91 -3.71 -12.82
CA GLN A 188 -4.64 -4.83 -13.43
C GLN A 188 -5.95 -5.15 -12.68
N VAL A 189 -5.94 -5.11 -11.34
CA VAL A 189 -7.14 -5.33 -10.51
C VAL A 189 -8.16 -4.21 -10.70
N LEU A 190 -7.71 -2.94 -10.75
CA LEU A 190 -8.59 -1.79 -10.99
C LEU A 190 -9.25 -1.85 -12.37
N GLN A 191 -8.51 -2.29 -13.40
CA GLN A 191 -9.04 -2.47 -14.76
C GLN A 191 -10.16 -3.53 -14.81
N LYS A 192 -10.12 -4.53 -13.93
CA LYS A 192 -11.19 -5.54 -13.77
C LYS A 192 -12.38 -5.05 -12.94
N GLY A 193 -12.39 -3.78 -12.51
CA GLY A 193 -13.52 -3.16 -11.81
C GLY A 193 -13.56 -3.39 -10.30
N TYR A 194 -12.50 -3.93 -9.72
CA TYR A 194 -12.36 -4.11 -8.28
C TYR A 194 -11.79 -2.86 -7.60
N ARG A 195 -11.91 -2.81 -6.28
CA ARG A 195 -11.15 -1.92 -5.39
C ARG A 195 -9.96 -2.66 -4.81
N VAL A 196 -8.92 -1.90 -4.49
CA VAL A 196 -7.68 -2.47 -3.94
C VAL A 196 -7.47 -1.98 -2.52
N VAL A 197 -7.07 -2.90 -1.63
CA VAL A 197 -6.59 -2.57 -0.30
C VAL A 197 -5.20 -3.17 -0.10
N ILE A 198 -4.21 -2.33 0.18
CA ILE A 198 -2.82 -2.77 0.37
C ILE A 198 -2.54 -2.85 1.87
N ALA A 199 -2.26 -4.05 2.36
CA ALA A 199 -1.89 -4.34 3.73
C ALA A 199 -0.37 -4.26 3.89
N SER A 200 0.12 -3.10 4.33
CA SER A 200 1.55 -2.83 4.53
C SER A 200 1.75 -1.66 5.51
N PRO A 201 2.81 -1.65 6.33
CA PRO A 201 3.28 -0.46 7.02
C PRO A 201 4.10 0.49 6.10
N ASP A 202 4.46 0.06 4.89
CA ASP A 202 5.32 0.83 4.00
C ASP A 202 4.59 2.10 3.50
N LYS A 203 5.28 3.23 3.64
CA LYS A 203 4.78 4.53 3.21
C LYS A 203 4.82 4.69 1.70
N ASP A 204 5.59 3.88 0.96
CA ASP A 204 5.71 4.00 -0.49
C ASP A 204 4.40 3.73 -1.21
N PHE A 205 3.55 2.87 -0.66
CA PHE A 205 2.21 2.62 -1.19
C PHE A 205 1.28 3.84 -1.15
N LYS A 206 1.63 4.91 -0.43
CA LYS A 206 0.89 6.18 -0.48
C LYS A 206 0.84 6.74 -1.90
N GLN A 207 1.81 6.41 -2.74
CA GLN A 207 1.84 6.76 -4.18
C GLN A 207 0.65 6.19 -4.97
N LEU A 208 -0.01 5.15 -4.46
CA LEU A 208 -1.11 4.46 -5.13
C LEU A 208 -2.49 4.87 -4.59
N ILE A 209 -2.57 5.60 -3.47
CA ILE A 209 -3.83 5.95 -2.82
C ILE A 209 -4.73 6.76 -3.77
N SER A 210 -5.98 6.32 -3.88
CA SER A 210 -7.02 6.97 -4.67
C SER A 210 -8.40 6.67 -4.08
N ASP A 211 -9.49 7.00 -4.79
CA ASP A 211 -10.84 6.64 -4.37
C ASP A 211 -11.10 5.12 -4.39
N ASP A 212 -10.37 4.38 -5.24
CA ASP A 212 -10.51 2.93 -5.40
C ASP A 212 -9.30 2.14 -4.83
N VAL A 213 -8.31 2.83 -4.25
CA VAL A 213 -7.13 2.21 -3.60
C VAL A 213 -6.94 2.76 -2.18
N GLN A 214 -6.94 1.86 -1.20
CA GLN A 214 -6.73 2.19 0.21
C GLN A 214 -5.55 1.41 0.77
N LEU A 215 -4.97 1.89 1.88
CA LEU A 215 -4.00 1.13 2.65
C LEU A 215 -4.66 0.62 3.94
N VAL A 216 -4.13 -0.47 4.48
CA VAL A 216 -4.41 -0.91 5.84
C VAL A 216 -3.08 -1.20 6.51
N MET A 217 -2.76 -0.43 7.56
CA MET A 217 -1.44 -0.42 8.19
C MET A 217 -1.50 -1.08 9.57
N PRO A 218 -0.52 -1.89 9.96
CA PRO A 218 -0.45 -2.41 11.31
C PRO A 218 -0.07 -1.28 12.28
N ILE A 219 -0.71 -1.22 13.45
CA ILE A 219 -0.40 -0.31 14.56
C ILE A 219 0.11 -1.16 15.75
N PRO A 220 1.43 -1.38 15.87
CA PRO A 220 2.01 -2.27 16.87
C PRO A 220 1.64 -1.94 18.31
N GLU A 221 1.48 -0.65 18.64
CA GLU A 221 1.23 -0.15 19.99
C GLU A 221 -0.08 -0.66 20.58
N ILE A 222 -1.05 -0.94 19.71
CA ILE A 222 -2.42 -1.36 20.08
C ILE A 222 -2.82 -2.67 19.40
N GLY A 223 -1.87 -3.35 18.74
CA GLY A 223 -2.05 -4.69 18.20
C GLY A 223 -3.23 -4.81 17.21
N ARG A 224 -3.44 -3.82 16.35
CA ARG A 224 -4.52 -3.86 15.34
C ARG A 224 -4.10 -3.25 14.01
N TRP A 225 -4.87 -3.56 12.99
CA TRP A 225 -4.80 -2.94 11.68
C TRP A 225 -5.67 -1.67 11.63
N SER A 226 -5.25 -0.67 10.85
CA SER A 226 -6.00 0.58 10.65
C SER A 226 -6.02 0.98 9.20
N PHE A 227 -7.23 1.27 8.69
CA PHE A 227 -7.42 1.75 7.34
C PHE A 227 -6.90 3.18 7.18
N TYR A 228 -6.22 3.42 6.06
CA TYR A 228 -5.70 4.71 5.64
C TYR A 228 -6.17 4.98 4.21
N THR A 229 -6.85 6.13 4.04
CA THR A 229 -7.61 6.44 2.83
C THR A 229 -7.13 7.77 2.25
N LEU A 230 -7.56 8.10 1.04
CA LEU A 230 -7.29 9.41 0.44
C LEU A 230 -7.72 10.57 1.36
N ARG A 231 -8.86 10.43 2.06
CA ARG A 231 -9.32 11.42 3.04
C ARG A 231 -8.34 11.58 4.20
N HIS A 232 -7.81 10.48 4.73
CA HIS A 232 -6.79 10.51 5.79
C HIS A 232 -5.52 11.21 5.30
N TYR A 233 -5.08 10.89 4.08
CA TYR A 233 -3.91 11.51 3.45
C TYR A 233 -4.09 13.03 3.29
N ILE A 234 -5.17 13.47 2.65
CA ILE A 234 -5.44 14.90 2.43
C ILE A 234 -5.58 15.64 3.76
N ALA A 235 -6.23 15.04 4.76
CA ALA A 235 -6.38 15.66 6.08
C ALA A 235 -5.01 15.91 6.75
N GLN A 236 -4.08 14.96 6.62
CA GLN A 236 -2.74 15.01 7.23
C GLN A 236 -1.76 15.91 6.46
N TYR A 237 -1.68 15.76 5.13
CA TYR A 237 -0.63 16.37 4.31
C TYR A 237 -1.08 17.63 3.57
N LYS A 238 -2.40 17.89 3.49
CA LYS A 238 -2.98 19.04 2.76
C LYS A 238 -2.52 19.14 1.30
N CYS A 239 -2.18 18.01 0.69
CA CYS A 239 -1.79 17.90 -0.72
C CYS A 239 -2.30 16.60 -1.32
N ASP A 240 -2.20 16.50 -2.64
CA ASP A 240 -2.51 15.28 -3.38
C ASP A 240 -1.38 14.24 -3.20
N PRO A 241 -1.70 12.92 -3.06
CA PRO A 241 -0.68 11.87 -2.97
C PRO A 241 0.32 11.87 -4.12
N THR A 242 -0.09 12.29 -5.32
CA THR A 242 0.82 12.38 -6.50
C THR A 242 1.95 13.39 -6.29
N ALA A 243 1.76 14.39 -5.43
CA ALA A 243 2.79 15.36 -5.07
C ALA A 243 3.78 14.85 -4.02
N ASP A 244 3.46 13.77 -3.29
CA ASP A 244 4.29 13.22 -2.21
C ASP A 244 5.66 12.78 -2.72
N LEU A 245 5.66 11.99 -3.79
CA LEU A 245 6.88 11.51 -4.44
C LEU A 245 7.74 12.70 -4.90
N SER A 246 7.12 13.69 -5.54
CA SER A 246 7.81 14.91 -5.98
C SER A 246 8.43 15.66 -4.80
N LEU A 247 7.72 15.75 -3.67
CA LEU A 247 8.24 16.37 -2.45
C LEU A 247 9.43 15.58 -1.88
N ARG A 248 9.31 14.25 -1.79
CA ARG A 248 10.37 13.35 -1.30
C ARG A 248 11.64 13.42 -2.14
N CYS A 249 11.54 13.68 -3.44
CA CYS A 249 12.72 13.93 -4.28
C CYS A 249 13.57 15.11 -3.78
N PHE A 250 12.93 16.14 -3.21
CA PHE A 250 13.62 17.30 -2.63
C PHE A 250 14.09 17.07 -1.20
N ILE A 251 13.25 16.47 -0.34
CA ILE A 251 13.56 16.36 1.09
C ILE A 251 14.33 15.08 1.46
N GLY A 252 14.38 14.11 0.56
CA GLY A 252 14.97 12.80 0.78
C GLY A 252 14.04 11.83 1.50
N ASP A 253 14.57 10.63 1.69
CA ASP A 253 13.96 9.53 2.41
C ASP A 253 15.03 8.82 3.26
N GLU A 254 15.11 9.20 4.54
CA GLU A 254 16.12 8.65 5.46
C GLU A 254 15.97 7.14 5.67
N ALA A 255 14.73 6.64 5.74
CA ALA A 255 14.44 5.22 5.95
C ALA A 255 14.96 4.33 4.79
N ASP A 256 15.08 4.92 3.60
CA ASP A 256 15.63 4.28 2.41
C ASP A 256 17.04 4.73 2.07
N GLY A 257 17.65 5.63 2.85
CA GLY A 257 18.97 6.18 2.56
C GLY A 257 19.01 7.02 1.28
N VAL A 258 17.90 7.66 0.92
CA VAL A 258 17.82 8.60 -0.21
C VAL A 258 18.07 10.02 0.31
N PRO A 259 19.19 10.67 -0.05
CA PRO A 259 19.44 12.03 0.41
C PRO A 259 18.50 13.03 -0.29
N GLY A 260 18.10 14.07 0.46
CA GLY A 260 17.43 15.24 -0.10
C GLY A 260 18.44 16.26 -0.62
N ILE A 261 17.98 17.29 -1.32
CA ILE A 261 18.85 18.32 -1.91
C ILE A 261 19.49 19.26 -0.87
N GLN A 262 19.13 19.17 0.42
CA GLN A 262 19.53 20.13 1.46
C GLN A 262 21.05 20.18 1.68
N HIS A 263 21.77 19.08 1.44
CA HIS A 263 23.23 19.06 1.53
C HIS A 263 23.92 19.79 0.37
N LEU A 264 23.24 19.96 -0.77
CA LEU A 264 23.71 20.73 -1.92
C LEU A 264 23.24 22.19 -1.83
N VAL A 265 22.01 22.39 -1.37
CA VAL A 265 21.37 23.71 -1.26
C VAL A 265 20.68 23.82 0.11
N PRO A 266 21.41 24.25 1.17
CA PRO A 266 20.88 24.29 2.54
C PRO A 266 19.59 25.11 2.72
N GLY A 267 19.39 26.16 1.90
CA GLY A 267 18.16 26.96 1.90
C GLY A 267 16.94 26.30 1.23
N PHE A 268 17.13 25.18 0.53
CA PHE A 268 16.05 24.48 -0.18
C PHE A 268 15.45 23.36 0.69
N GLY A 269 14.61 23.77 1.64
CA GLY A 269 13.88 22.85 2.51
C GLY A 269 12.44 22.54 2.06
N ARG A 270 11.73 21.78 2.90
CA ARG A 270 10.33 21.35 2.70
C ARG A 270 9.39 22.51 2.33
N LYS A 271 9.49 23.66 3.00
CA LYS A 271 8.62 24.83 2.76
C LYS A 271 8.77 25.35 1.31
N THR A 272 10.00 25.43 0.82
CA THR A 272 10.30 25.86 -0.55
C THR A 272 9.75 24.85 -1.57
N ALA A 273 10.02 23.56 -1.35
CA ALA A 273 9.54 22.48 -2.21
C ALA A 273 8.01 22.46 -2.31
N VAL A 274 7.30 22.52 -1.17
CA VAL A 274 5.83 22.54 -1.13
C VAL A 274 5.28 23.75 -1.90
N LYS A 275 5.82 24.95 -1.69
CA LYS A 275 5.35 26.16 -2.38
C LYS A 275 5.50 26.06 -3.91
N LEU A 276 6.61 25.50 -4.37
CA LEU A 276 6.86 25.30 -5.81
C LEU A 276 5.96 24.19 -6.37
N LEU A 277 5.84 23.07 -5.69
CA LEU A 277 4.98 21.96 -6.13
C LEU A 277 3.50 22.33 -6.12
N GLN A 278 3.02 23.15 -5.18
CA GLN A 278 1.65 23.67 -5.22
C GLN A 278 1.38 24.52 -6.47
N LYS A 279 2.39 25.25 -6.96
CA LYS A 279 2.26 26.10 -8.15
C LYS A 279 2.45 25.33 -9.46
N HIS A 280 3.29 24.30 -9.46
CA HIS A 280 3.72 23.60 -10.68
C HIS A 280 3.22 22.14 -10.77
N GLY A 281 2.57 21.60 -9.74
CA GLY A 281 1.99 20.26 -9.73
C GLY A 281 3.00 19.14 -9.47
N SER A 282 3.88 18.86 -10.43
CA SER A 282 4.83 17.73 -10.37
C SER A 282 6.29 18.20 -10.43
N LEU A 283 7.21 17.32 -9.98
CA LEU A 283 8.65 17.55 -10.12
C LEU A 283 9.03 17.82 -11.57
N GLU A 284 8.58 16.96 -12.50
CA GLU A 284 8.95 17.08 -13.91
C GLU A 284 8.45 18.39 -14.53
N ASN A 285 7.20 18.79 -14.25
CA ASN A 285 6.69 20.07 -14.73
C ASN A 285 7.45 21.25 -14.11
N LEU A 286 7.83 21.16 -12.84
CA LEU A 286 8.63 22.19 -12.17
C LEU A 286 10.01 22.33 -12.81
N LEU A 287 10.72 21.22 -13.05
CA LEU A 287 12.04 21.21 -13.68
C LEU A 287 11.98 21.74 -15.13
N ASN A 288 11.00 21.30 -15.91
CA ASN A 288 10.82 21.77 -17.28
C ASN A 288 10.45 23.25 -17.33
N THR A 289 9.65 23.74 -16.37
CA THR A 289 9.36 25.17 -16.27
C THR A 289 10.61 25.97 -15.91
N ALA A 290 11.41 25.48 -14.94
CA ALA A 290 12.65 26.13 -14.51
C ALA A 290 13.67 26.23 -15.65
N ALA A 291 13.70 25.26 -16.56
CA ALA A 291 14.59 25.27 -17.72
C ALA A 291 14.24 26.36 -18.76
N VAL A 292 12.98 26.81 -18.80
CA VAL A 292 12.49 27.77 -19.80
C VAL A 292 12.32 29.18 -19.22
N ARG A 293 12.04 29.30 -17.91
CA ARG A 293 11.82 30.59 -17.25
C ARG A 293 12.09 30.52 -15.75
N THR A 294 12.30 31.69 -15.15
CA THR A 294 12.51 31.81 -13.70
C THR A 294 11.30 31.32 -12.89
N VAL A 295 11.57 30.45 -11.93
CA VAL A 295 10.63 29.97 -10.92
C VAL A 295 11.19 30.21 -9.51
N GLY A 296 10.34 30.75 -8.63
CA GLY A 296 10.76 31.05 -7.27
C GLY A 296 11.78 32.20 -7.19
N LYS A 297 12.63 32.15 -6.16
CA LYS A 297 13.75 33.08 -5.94
C LYS A 297 15.00 32.56 -6.62
N ASP A 298 16.00 33.42 -6.84
CA ASP A 298 17.25 33.08 -7.55
C ASP A 298 17.92 31.81 -7.02
N TYR A 299 18.07 31.65 -5.70
CA TYR A 299 18.64 30.43 -5.13
C TYR A 299 17.84 29.15 -5.45
N ALA A 300 16.51 29.25 -5.57
CA ALA A 300 15.64 28.13 -5.89
C ALA A 300 15.68 27.81 -7.38
N GLN A 301 15.72 28.84 -8.23
CA GLN A 301 15.94 28.71 -9.67
C GLN A 301 17.28 28.02 -9.95
N ASP A 302 18.34 28.47 -9.30
CA ASP A 302 19.68 27.90 -9.39
C ASP A 302 19.68 26.43 -8.97
N ALA A 303 19.04 26.09 -7.84
CA ALA A 303 18.94 24.72 -7.37
C ALA A 303 18.25 23.80 -8.39
N LEU A 304 17.12 24.24 -8.94
CA LEU A 304 16.34 23.46 -9.90
C LEU A 304 17.08 23.26 -11.22
N THR A 305 17.86 24.25 -11.65
CA THR A 305 18.61 24.18 -12.92
C THR A 305 19.89 23.38 -12.76
N LYS A 306 20.68 23.63 -11.70
CA LYS A 306 21.98 22.99 -11.47
C LYS A 306 21.87 21.54 -10.99
N HIS A 307 20.77 21.17 -10.33
CA HIS A 307 20.59 19.84 -9.73
C HIS A 307 19.35 19.10 -10.27
N ALA A 308 18.90 19.42 -11.48
CA ALA A 308 17.77 18.74 -12.11
C ALA A 308 17.97 17.21 -12.19
N ASP A 309 19.16 16.76 -12.61
CA ASP A 309 19.46 15.34 -12.77
C ASP A 309 19.52 14.60 -11.43
N TYR A 310 19.98 15.27 -10.37
CA TYR A 310 19.94 14.75 -9.01
C TYR A 310 18.50 14.47 -8.57
N LEU A 311 17.59 15.43 -8.82
CA LEU A 311 16.18 15.28 -8.48
C LEU A 311 15.48 14.22 -9.33
N ARG A 312 15.80 14.11 -10.63
CA ARG A 312 15.30 13.04 -11.50
C ARG A 312 15.80 11.67 -11.06
N LYS A 313 17.05 11.56 -10.62
CA LYS A 313 17.60 10.33 -10.05
C LYS A 313 16.85 9.94 -8.78
N ASN A 314 16.61 10.87 -7.87
CA ASN A 314 15.79 10.62 -6.68
C ASN A 314 14.38 10.15 -7.05
N TYR A 315 13.77 10.75 -8.07
CA TYR A 315 12.47 10.33 -8.59
C TYR A 315 12.49 8.88 -9.07
N ALA A 316 13.48 8.51 -9.90
CA ALA A 316 13.63 7.15 -10.42
C ALA A 316 13.87 6.09 -9.33
N VAL A 317 14.54 6.46 -8.23
CA VAL A 317 14.77 5.57 -7.09
C VAL A 317 13.50 5.40 -6.25
N LEU A 318 12.77 6.48 -5.98
CA LEU A 318 11.61 6.47 -5.08
C LEU A 318 10.30 6.08 -5.78
N SER A 319 10.23 6.13 -7.11
CA SER A 319 9.04 5.76 -7.85
C SER A 319 8.82 4.26 -7.84
N LEU A 320 7.56 3.84 -7.63
CA LEU A 320 7.13 2.46 -7.86
C LEU A 320 7.05 2.17 -9.36
N LYS A 321 7.61 1.05 -9.80
CA LYS A 321 7.42 0.53 -11.15
C LYS A 321 6.02 -0.04 -11.30
N ARG A 322 5.44 0.10 -12.48
CA ARG A 322 4.07 -0.36 -12.80
C ARG A 322 4.01 -1.24 -14.05
N ASP A 323 5.17 -1.63 -14.54
CA ASP A 323 5.40 -2.36 -15.77
C ASP A 323 6.18 -3.66 -15.52
N VAL A 324 6.05 -4.23 -14.32
CA VAL A 324 6.67 -5.52 -13.99
C VAL A 324 6.04 -6.61 -14.86
N ASN A 325 6.85 -7.54 -15.38
CA ASN A 325 6.35 -8.66 -16.17
C ASN A 325 5.65 -9.71 -15.28
N VAL A 326 4.45 -9.38 -14.82
CA VAL A 326 3.59 -10.20 -13.97
C VAL A 326 2.14 -10.03 -14.43
N GLN A 327 1.38 -11.12 -14.42
CA GLN A 327 -0.02 -11.12 -14.82
C GLN A 327 -0.89 -11.61 -13.68
N LEU A 328 -1.99 -10.90 -13.46
CA LEU A 328 -3.02 -11.25 -12.50
C LEU A 328 -3.78 -12.51 -12.98
N ASP A 329 -3.78 -13.54 -12.15
CA ASP A 329 -4.63 -14.72 -12.36
C ASP A 329 -6.04 -14.43 -11.83
N ASP A 330 -7.06 -14.61 -12.68
CA ASP A 330 -8.47 -14.37 -12.31
C ASP A 330 -8.95 -15.23 -11.15
N ARG A 331 -8.35 -16.40 -10.94
CA ARG A 331 -8.66 -17.27 -9.80
C ARG A 331 -8.34 -16.59 -8.48
N TRP A 332 -7.37 -15.67 -8.44
CA TRP A 332 -6.99 -14.94 -7.23
C TRP A 332 -8.01 -13.87 -6.82
N LEU A 333 -9.00 -13.56 -7.67
CA LEU A 333 -10.08 -12.61 -7.38
C LEU A 333 -11.31 -13.28 -6.76
N SER A 334 -11.29 -14.60 -6.62
CA SER A 334 -12.35 -15.37 -5.99
C SER A 334 -12.28 -15.25 -4.47
N THR A 335 -13.45 -15.35 -3.82
CA THR A 335 -13.56 -15.40 -2.35
C THR A 335 -12.64 -16.47 -1.78
N ARG A 336 -11.88 -16.11 -0.75
CA ARG A 336 -10.89 -17.02 -0.15
C ARG A 336 -11.57 -18.12 0.65
N ASN A 337 -11.09 -19.36 0.49
CA ASN A 337 -11.47 -20.47 1.35
C ASN A 337 -10.67 -20.40 2.66
N THR A 338 -11.37 -20.19 3.78
CA THR A 338 -10.77 -19.94 5.10
C THR A 338 -10.81 -21.16 6.03
N CYS A 339 -11.19 -22.34 5.53
CA CYS A 339 -11.39 -23.53 6.38
C CYS A 339 -10.13 -23.98 7.11
N ASN A 340 -8.96 -23.69 6.53
CA ASN A 340 -7.65 -24.12 7.05
C ASN A 340 -6.98 -23.06 7.93
N ASP A 341 -7.49 -21.82 7.99
CA ASP A 341 -6.77 -20.70 8.60
C ASP A 341 -6.44 -20.95 10.06
N THR A 342 -7.44 -21.39 10.83
CA THR A 342 -7.27 -21.61 12.28
C THR A 342 -6.27 -22.71 12.56
N SER A 343 -6.31 -23.83 11.84
CA SER A 343 -5.36 -24.93 12.04
C SER A 343 -3.96 -24.54 11.61
N VAL A 344 -3.80 -24.00 10.40
CA VAL A 344 -2.49 -23.62 9.85
C VAL A 344 -1.81 -22.54 10.69
N LEU A 345 -2.55 -21.51 11.11
CA LEU A 345 -2.00 -20.45 11.97
C LEU A 345 -1.66 -20.97 13.37
N SER A 346 -2.49 -21.84 13.94
CA SER A 346 -2.24 -22.40 15.28
C SER A 346 -0.98 -23.27 15.28
N ASP A 347 -0.84 -24.16 14.28
CA ASP A 347 0.33 -25.02 14.13
C ASP A 347 1.61 -24.18 13.96
N PHE A 348 1.55 -23.17 13.09
CA PHE A 348 2.67 -22.27 12.86
C PHE A 348 3.06 -21.49 14.12
N ILE A 349 2.10 -20.99 14.88
CA ILE A 349 2.34 -20.30 16.15
C ILE A 349 2.98 -21.26 17.17
N LEU A 350 2.46 -22.49 17.27
CA LEU A 350 2.93 -23.51 18.22
C LEU A 350 4.39 -23.91 17.97
N MET A 351 4.85 -23.94 16.71
CA MET A 351 6.26 -24.19 16.38
C MET A 351 7.23 -23.25 17.14
N PHE A 352 6.85 -21.99 17.35
CA PHE A 352 7.68 -21.03 18.07
C PHE A 352 7.68 -21.29 19.59
N TYR A 353 6.53 -21.64 20.16
CA TYR A 353 6.42 -21.95 21.59
C TYR A 353 7.24 -23.19 21.97
N LEU A 354 7.16 -24.26 21.16
CA LEU A 354 7.91 -25.49 21.41
C LEU A 354 9.42 -25.26 21.30
N THR A 355 9.86 -24.48 20.32
CA THR A 355 11.28 -24.14 20.14
C THR A 355 11.82 -23.33 21.32
N SER A 356 11.05 -22.35 21.82
CA SER A 356 11.42 -21.58 23.01
C SER A 356 11.50 -22.43 24.27
N SER A 357 10.57 -23.37 24.47
CA SER A 357 10.56 -24.27 25.63
C SER A 357 11.76 -25.23 25.64
N LEU A 358 12.13 -25.79 24.47
CA LEU A 358 13.30 -26.65 24.33
C LEU A 358 14.61 -25.91 24.60
N ASN A 359 14.71 -24.65 24.18
CA ASN A 359 15.89 -23.83 24.44
C ASN A 359 16.04 -23.46 25.92
N LEU A 360 14.93 -23.20 26.63
CA LEU A 360 14.95 -22.97 28.08
C LEU A 360 15.46 -24.20 28.84
N ARG A 361 14.92 -25.38 28.53
CA ARG A 361 15.34 -26.64 29.17
C ARG A 361 16.82 -26.97 28.93
N LYS A 362 17.38 -26.60 27.78
CA LYS A 362 18.82 -26.76 27.48
C LYS A 362 19.71 -25.76 28.21
N ALA A 363 19.20 -24.56 28.51
CA ALA A 363 19.93 -23.54 29.27
C ALA A 363 19.94 -23.85 30.78
N GLU A 364 18.89 -24.47 31.31
CA GLU A 364 18.81 -24.93 32.71
C GLU A 364 19.62 -26.21 32.98
N ALA A 365 20.00 -26.94 31.93
CA ALA A 365 20.80 -28.17 32.01
C ALA A 365 22.32 -27.94 31.86
N LYS A 366 22.76 -26.68 31.77
CA LYS A 366 24.17 -26.24 31.77
C LYS A 366 24.44 -25.44 33.04
#